data_AF-A0A7L1GPW5-F1
#
_entry.id   AF-A0A7L1GPW5-F1
#
_cell.length_a   1.000
_cell.length_b   1.000
_cell.length_c   1.000
_cell.angle_alpha   90.00
_cell.angle_beta   90.00
_cell.angle_gamma   90.00
#
_symmetry.space_group_name_H-M   'P 1'
#
loop_
_entity.id
_entity.type
_entity.pdbx_description
1 polymer ?
#
loop_
_entity_poly.entity_id
_entity_poly.type
_entity_poly.pdbx_seq_one_letter_code
_entity_poly.pdbx_strand_id
1 'polypeptide(L)' 'EPREFAQGGECFECHPECQPIEGQVTCNGSGADTCASCAHYRDGPHCV' A
#
# COMPACT_ATOMS: atom_id res chain seq x y z
N GLU A 1 6.47 -2.15 -11.54
CA GLU A 1 7.22 -1.22 -10.66
C GLU A 1 6.64 -1.32 -9.26
N PRO A 2 7.48 -1.47 -8.22
CA PRO A 2 6.99 -1.50 -6.85
C PRO A 2 6.29 -0.19 -6.51
N ARG A 3 5.22 -0.29 -5.73
CA ARG A 3 4.43 0.85 -5.28
C ARG A 3 5.13 1.42 -4.05
N GLU A 4 5.33 2.72 -3.99
CA GLU A 4 6.09 3.35 -2.91
C GLU A 4 5.31 4.47 -2.24
N PHE A 5 5.64 4.74 -0.98
CA PHE A 5 5.21 5.92 -0.23
C PHE A 5 6.45 6.66 0.30
N ALA A 6 6.33 7.98 0.44
CA ALA A 6 7.42 8.81 0.95
C ALA A 6 7.28 9.00 2.47
N GLN A 7 8.35 8.74 3.21
CA GLN A 7 8.43 9.03 4.64
C GLN A 7 9.81 9.60 4.96
N GLY A 8 9.88 10.79 5.55
CA GLY A 8 11.15 11.42 5.91
C GLY A 8 12.05 11.82 4.74
N GLY A 9 11.50 11.92 3.52
CA GLY A 9 12.28 12.23 2.31
C GLY A 9 12.87 11.00 1.61
N GLU A 10 12.58 9.80 2.11
CA GLU A 10 12.95 8.52 1.49
C GLU A 10 11.69 7.80 0.99
N CYS A 11 11.87 6.97 -0.04
CA CYS A 11 10.82 6.12 -0.59
C CYS A 11 10.88 4.73 0.05
N PHE A 12 9.71 4.22 0.43
CA PHE A 12 9.55 2.88 0.99
C PHE A 12 8.50 2.12 0.20
N GLU A 13 8.71 0.82 0.02
CA GLU A 13 7.77 -0.04 -0.69
C GLU A 13 6.48 -0.26 0.13
N CYS A 14 5.34 -0.22 -0.56
CA CYS A 14 4.05 -0.63 -0.07
C CYS A 14 4.00 -2.15 0.14
N HIS A 15 3.01 -2.60 0.92
CA HIS A 15 2.69 -4.01 1.00
C HIS A 15 2.27 -4.58 -0.38
N PRO A 16 2.67 -5.81 -0.75
CA PRO A 16 2.32 -6.41 -2.05
C PRO A 16 0.81 -6.57 -2.27
N GLU A 17 0.03 -6.69 -1.19
CA GLU A 17 -1.43 -6.76 -1.25
C GLU A 17 -2.12 -5.40 -1.46
N CYS A 18 -1.38 -4.29 -1.56
CA CYS A 18 -1.97 -2.99 -1.87
C CYS A 18 -2.28 -2.88 -3.37
N GLN A 19 -3.54 -2.59 -3.72
CA GLN A 19 -3.99 -2.51 -5.10
C GLN A 19 -3.33 -1.32 -5.83
N PRO A 20 -2.72 -1.51 -7.01
CA PRO A 20 -2.25 -0.42 -7.85
C PRO A 20 -3.39 0.54 -8.19
N ILE A 21 -3.21 1.83 -7.93
CA ILE A 21 -4.20 2.84 -8.32
C ILE A 21 -3.54 3.96 -9.11
N GLU A 22 -4.10 4.27 -10.27
CA GLU A 22 -3.57 5.31 -11.15
C GLU A 22 -3.97 6.69 -10.66
N GLY A 23 -3.01 7.61 -10.64
CA GLY A 23 -3.25 9.01 -10.24
C GLY A 23 -3.49 9.23 -8.74
N GLN A 24 -3.36 8.22 -7.88
CA GLN A 24 -3.46 8.39 -6.42
C GLN A 24 -2.45 7.54 -5.64
N VAL A 25 -2.31 7.84 -4.35
CA VAL A 25 -1.48 7.08 -3.42
C VAL A 25 -2.05 5.68 -3.20
N THR A 26 -1.15 4.71 -3.08
CA THR A 26 -1.51 3.27 -2.99
C THR A 26 -1.48 2.77 -1.55
N CYS A 27 -0.55 3.30 -0.76
CA CYS A 27 -0.40 3.04 0.66
C CYS A 27 0.14 4.30 1.34
N ASN A 28 0.01 4.37 2.67
CA ASN A 28 0.68 5.38 3.51
C ASN A 28 1.69 4.73 4.47
N GLY A 29 2.08 3.49 4.20
CA GLY A 29 2.93 2.67 5.04
C GLY A 29 3.29 1.36 4.33
N SER A 30 4.25 0.63 4.90
CA SER A 30 4.69 -0.68 4.38
C SER A 30 3.81 -1.83 4.86
N GLY A 31 2.89 -1.59 5.80
CA GLY A 31 2.00 -2.60 6.38
C GLY A 31 0.76 -2.89 5.52
N ALA A 32 0.27 -4.13 5.57
CA ALA A 32 -0.95 -4.56 4.88
C ALA A 32 -2.22 -3.84 5.33
N ASP A 33 -2.19 -3.18 6.49
CA ASP A 33 -3.26 -2.36 7.06
C ASP A 33 -3.23 -0.90 6.58
N THR A 34 -2.15 -0.50 5.90
CA THR A 34 -1.93 0.88 5.45
C THR A 34 -2.21 1.07 3.96
N CYS A 35 -2.74 0.04 3.30
CA CYS A 35 -3.20 0.12 1.92
C CYS A 35 -4.44 1.00 1.79
N ALA A 36 -4.49 1.85 0.75
CA ALA A 36 -5.70 2.60 0.41
C ALA A 36 -6.82 1.67 -0.11
N SER A 37 -6.44 0.61 -0.82
CA SER A 37 -7.32 -0.49 -1.27
C SER A 37 -6.54 -1.80 -1.31
N CYS A 38 -7.19 -2.91 -0.98
CA CYS A 38 -6.60 -4.26 -1.10
C CYS A 38 -6.70 -4.75 -2.54
N ALA A 39 -5.67 -5.43 -3.04
CA ALA A 39 -5.65 -6.04 -4.37
C ALA A 39 -6.53 -7.29 -4.44
N HIS A 40 -6.56 -8.08 -3.36
CA HIS A 40 -7.25 -9.36 -3.30
C HIS A 40 -8.38 -9.36 -2.25
N TYR A 41 -8.08 -9.72 -1.00
CA TYR A 41 -9.07 -9.82 0.07
C TYR A 41 -8.66 -8.95 1.26
N ARG A 42 -9.62 -8.72 2.15
CA ARG A 42 -9.42 -7.97 3.39
C ARG A 42 -9.88 -8.81 4.57
N ASP A 43 -8.96 -9.14 5.46
CA ASP A 43 -9.23 -9.80 6.73
C ASP A 43 -9.09 -8.78 7.87
N GLY A 44 -10.24 -8.22 8.28
CA GLY A 44 -10.28 -7.13 9.25
C GLY A 44 -9.49 -5.90 8.78
N PRO A 45 -8.48 -5.42 9.53
CA PRO A 45 -7.69 -4.27 9.11
C PRO A 45 -6.65 -4.60 8.03
N HIS A 46 -6.27 -5.88 7.84
CA HIS A 46 -5.15 -6.28 6.98
C HIS A 46 -5.62 -6.76 5.60
N CYS A 47 -4.90 -6.37 4.54
CA CYS A 47 -5.04 -6.94 3.20
C CYS A 47 -4.29 -8.28 3.07
N VAL A 48 -4.92 -9.27 2.44
CA VAL A 48 -4.40 -10.65 2.27
C VAL A 48 -4.73 -11.23 0.90
#